data_AF-A0AAW6U065-F1
#
_entry.id   AF-A0AAW6U065-F1
#
_cell.length_a   1.000
_cell.length_b   1.000
_cell.length_c   1.000
_cell.angle_alpha   90.00
_cell.angle_beta   90.00
_cell.angle_gamma   90.00
#
_symmetry.space_group_name_H-M   'P 1'
#
loop_
_entity.id
_entity.type
_entity.pdbx_description
1 polymer ?
#
loop_
_entity_poly.entity_id
_entity_poly.type
_entity_poly.pdbx_seq_one_letter_code
_entity_poly.pdbx_strand_id
1 'polypeptide(L)' 'MSQLGQLRDAGKAILITTHDIFRAKQIADHVGIMKQGRLVAIRKRNDFKHADLEEIYLREMHVPQARLSQDG' A
#
# COMPACT_ATOMS: atom_id res chain seq x y z
N MET A 1 -9.59 15.05 12.22
CA MET A 1 -9.86 13.93 11.30
C MET A 1 -9.48 14.35 9.89
N SER A 2 -8.96 13.44 9.05
CA SER A 2 -8.60 13.76 7.66
C SER A 2 -9.84 13.81 6.77
N GLN A 3 -9.79 14.56 5.65
CA GLN A 3 -10.88 14.62 4.66
C GLN A 3 -11.27 13.22 4.13
N LEU A 4 -10.27 12.34 3.95
CA LEU A 4 -10.50 10.94 3.55
C LEU A 4 -11.24 10.13 4.62
N GLY A 5 -11.02 10.44 5.91
CA GLY A 5 -11.76 9.84 7.02
C GLY A 5 -13.24 10.21 6.95
N GLN A 6 -13.55 11.50 6.79
CA GLN A 6 -14.92 11.98 6.71
C GLN A 6 -15.70 11.36 5.54
N LEU A 7 -15.08 11.25 4.36
CA LEU A 7 -15.72 10.61 3.20
C LEU A 7 -15.99 9.12 3.43
N ARG A 8 -15.08 8.41 4.09
CA ARG A 8 -15.26 7.00 4.48
C ARG A 8 -16.42 6.87 5.47
N ASP A 9 -16.45 7.71 6.50
CA ASP A 9 -17.48 7.70 7.54
C ASP A 9 -18.86 8.04 6.96
N ALA A 10 -18.90 8.83 5.88
CA ALA A 10 -20.10 9.10 5.08
C ALA A 10 -20.47 7.96 4.10
N GLY A 11 -19.83 6.79 4.19
CA GLY A 11 -20.11 5.60 3.39
C GLY A 11 -19.65 5.71 1.92
N LYS A 12 -18.72 6.60 1.59
CA LYS A 12 -18.21 6.75 0.21
C LYS A 12 -17.10 5.74 -0.08
N ALA A 13 -17.13 5.17 -1.29
CA ALA A 13 -15.99 4.44 -1.83
C ALA A 13 -14.91 5.43 -2.28
N ILE A 14 -13.66 5.15 -1.92
CA ILE A 14 -12.51 6.01 -2.22
C ILE A 14 -11.44 5.15 -2.90
N LEU A 15 -11.04 5.55 -4.10
CA LEU A 15 -9.87 4.99 -4.79
C LEU A 15 -8.74 6.02 -4.75
N ILE A 16 -7.58 5.57 -4.27
CA ILE A 16 -6.36 6.38 -4.19
C ILE A 16 -5.21 5.62 -4.82
N THR A 17 -4.29 6.35 -5.44
CA THR A 17 -3.02 5.82 -5.93
C THR A 17 -1.89 6.56 -5.24
N THR A 18 -0.89 5.82 -4.76
CA THR A 18 0.32 6.39 -4.14
C THR A 18 1.50 5.49 -4.48
N HIS A 19 2.69 6.08 -4.52
CA HIS A 19 3.95 5.34 -4.59
C HIS A 19 4.52 5.02 -3.20
N ASP A 20 3.92 5.58 -2.14
CA ASP A 20 4.28 5.34 -0.75
C ASP A 20 3.39 4.25 -0.15
N ILE A 21 3.99 3.08 0.04
CA ILE A 21 3.30 1.90 0.57
C ILE A 21 2.95 2.01 2.05
N PHE A 22 3.75 2.74 2.84
CA PHE A 22 3.46 2.98 4.25
C PHE A 22 2.21 3.84 4.39
N ARG A 23 2.10 4.89 3.56
CA ARG A 23 0.89 5.72 3.49
C ARG A 23 -0.33 4.92 3.07
N ALA A 24 -0.20 4.03 2.07
CA ALA A 24 -1.28 3.14 1.66
C ALA A 24 -1.77 2.24 2.81
N LYS A 25 -0.84 1.63 3.56
CA LYS A 25 -1.15 0.79 4.74
C LYS A 25 -1.89 1.55 5.84
N GLN A 26 -1.56 2.84 6.05
CA GLN A 26 -2.19 3.66 7.08
C GLN A 26 -3.63 4.05 6.77
N ILE A 27 -3.96 4.31 5.49
CA ILE A 27 -5.26 4.90 5.11
C ILE A 27 -6.22 3.94 4.40
N ALA A 28 -5.72 2.86 3.78
CA ALA A 28 -6.55 1.99 2.96
C ALA A 28 -7.06 0.75 3.73
N ASP A 29 -8.24 0.26 3.34
CA ASP A 29 -8.79 -1.01 3.80
C ASP A 29 -8.27 -2.19 2.96
N HIS A 30 -7.98 -1.91 1.68
CA HIS A 30 -7.36 -2.82 0.72
C HIS A 30 -6.22 -2.09 0.00
N VAL A 31 -5.10 -2.78 -0.25
CA VAL A 31 -3.98 -2.26 -1.05
C VAL A 31 -3.78 -3.16 -2.26
N GLY A 32 -3.78 -2.55 -3.44
CA GLY A 32 -3.42 -3.20 -4.70
C GLY A 32 -2.02 -2.80 -5.14
N ILE A 33 -1.22 -3.76 -5.62
CA ILE A 33 0.08 -3.51 -6.23
C ILE A 33 -0.08 -3.63 -7.74
N MET A 34 0.27 -2.58 -8.47
CA MET A 34 0.25 -2.55 -9.93
C MET A 34 1.65 -2.52 -10.51
N LYS A 35 1.89 -3.31 -11.56
CA LYS A 35 3.14 -3.34 -12.31
C LYS A 35 2.83 -3.47 -13.80
N GLN A 36 3.43 -2.58 -14.60
CA GLN A 36 3.27 -2.58 -16.07
C GLN A 36 1.79 -2.63 -16.52
N GLY A 37 0.94 -1.83 -15.89
CA GLY A 37 -0.50 -1.76 -16.21
C GLY A 37 -1.34 -2.96 -15.73
N ARG A 38 -0.76 -3.90 -14.98
CA ARG A 38 -1.47 -5.06 -14.43
C ARG A 38 -1.51 -5.01 -12.90
N LEU A 39 -2.65 -5.39 -12.33
CA LEU A 39 -2.81 -5.59 -10.88
C LEU A 39 -2.23 -6.96 -10.52
N VAL A 40 -1.08 -6.97 -9.86
CA VAL A 40 -0.33 -8.19 -9.55
C VAL A 40 -0.62 -8.75 -8.16
N ALA A 41 -1.10 -7.90 -7.24
CA ALA A 41 -1.53 -8.33 -5.91
C ALA A 41 -2.64 -7.43 -5.36
N ILE A 42 -3.52 -8.00 -4.53
CA ILE A 42 -4.48 -7.29 -3.68
C ILE A 42 -4.44 -7.91 -2.29
N ARG A 43 -4.40 -7.08 -1.25
CA ARG A 43 -4.38 -7.53 0.14
C ARG A 43 -5.24 -6.64 1.02
N LYS A 44 -5.85 -7.24 2.05
CA LYS A 44 -6.61 -6.54 3.07
C LYS A 44 -5.67 -5.94 4.11
N ARG A 45 -6.13 -4.89 4.80
CA ARG A 45 -5.40 -4.27 5.92
C ARG A 45 -4.87 -5.28 6.94
N ASN A 46 -5.65 -6.32 7.23
CA ASN A 46 -5.28 -7.35 8.21
C ASN A 46 -4.17 -8.29 7.74
N ASP A 47 -4.01 -8.48 6.42
CA ASP A 47 -2.92 -9.29 5.87
C ASP A 47 -1.55 -8.64 6.16
N PHE A 48 -1.52 -7.30 6.31
CA PHE A 48 -0.31 -6.52 6.63
C PHE A 48 0.11 -6.57 8.10
N LYS A 49 -0.66 -7.24 8.96
CA LYS A 49 -0.27 -7.46 10.36
C LYS A 49 0.68 -8.64 10.50
N HIS A 50 0.73 -9.55 9.52
CA HIS A 50 1.46 -10.82 9.60
C HIS A 50 2.47 -11.01 8.47
N ALA A 51 2.26 -10.40 7.31
CA ALA A 51 3.23 -10.33 6.23
C ALA A 51 3.77 -8.89 6.10
N ASP A 52 5.08 -8.74 5.89
CA ASP A 52 5.67 -7.43 5.66
C ASP A 52 5.29 -6.94 4.26
N LEU A 53 4.41 -5.94 4.21
CA LEU A 53 3.92 -5.36 2.96
C LEU A 53 5.07 -4.82 2.11
N GLU A 54 6.12 -4.35 2.78
CA GLU A 54 7.37 -3.93 2.15
C GLU A 54 8.06 -5.09 1.44
N GLU A 55 8.17 -6.26 2.07
CA GLU A 55 8.76 -7.45 1.44
C GLU A 55 7.98 -7.86 0.18
N ILE A 56 6.64 -7.88 0.26
CA ILE A 56 5.79 -8.17 -0.90
C ILE A 56 6.06 -7.15 -2.00
N TYR A 57 6.09 -5.86 -1.68
CA TYR A 57 6.34 -4.81 -2.66
C TYR A 57 7.73 -4.92 -3.29
N LEU A 58 8.77 -5.12 -2.49
CA LEU A 58 10.14 -5.29 -2.99
C LEU A 58 10.26 -6.52 -3.90
N ARG A 59 9.61 -7.63 -3.52
CA ARG A 59 9.52 -8.85 -4.32
C ARG A 59 8.84 -8.58 -5.66
N GLU A 60 7.66 -7.97 -5.66
CA GLU A 60 6.90 -7.68 -6.89
C GLU A 60 7.64 -6.66 -7.79
N MET A 61 8.25 -5.64 -7.19
CA MET A 61 8.98 -4.59 -7.91
C MET A 61 10.39 -5.02 -8.33
N HIS A 62 10.86 -6.19 -7.90
CA HIS A 62 12.22 -6.70 -8.16
C HIS A 62 13.30 -5.68 -7.75
N VAL A 63 13.05 -4.98 -6.64
CA VAL A 63 13.98 -3.98 -6.12
C VAL A 63 15.04 -4.72 -5.27
N PRO A 64 16.34 -4.58 -5.56
CA PRO A 64 17.38 -5.16 -4.72
C PRO A 64 17.31 -4.58 -3.31
N GLN A 65 17.23 -5.44 -2.29
CA GLN A 65 17.07 -5.07 -0.87
C GLN A 65 18.20 -4.16 -0.33
N ALA A 66 19.33 -4.07 -1.04
CA ALA A 66 20.53 -3.32 -0.65
C ALA A 66 20.42 -1.78 -0.76
N ARG A 67 19.31 -1.20 -1.23
CA ARG A 67 19.20 0.25 -1.47
C ARG A 67 18.44 1.06 -0.41
N LEU A 68 17.90 0.44 0.62
CA LEU A 68 17.06 1.13 1.63
C LEU A 68 17.79 1.47 2.93
N SER A 69 19.10 1.23 3.03
CA SER A 69 19.90 1.44 4.24
C SER A 69 20.69 2.75 4.28
N GLN A 70 20.55 3.67 3.31
CA GLN A 70 21.43 4.85 3.22
C GLN A 70 20.75 6.23 3.19
N ASP A 71 19.43 6.33 3.25
CA ASP A 71 18.78 7.64 3.39
C ASP A 71 18.21 7.77 4.82
N GLY A 72 19.12 8.02 5.76
CA GLY A 72 18.85 8.46 7.13
C GLY A 72 19.35 9.88 7.34
#